data_AF-A0AAU9PHN4-F1
#
_entry.id   AF-A0AAU9PHN4-F1
#
_cell.length_a   1.000
_cell.length_b   1.000
_cell.length_c   1.000
_cell.angle_alpha   90.00
_cell.angle_beta   90.00
_cell.angle_gamma   90.00
#
_symmetry.space_group_name_H-M   'P 1'
#
loop_
_entity.id
_entity.type
_entity.pdbx_description
1 polymer ?
#
loop_
_entity_poly.entity_id
_entity_poly.type
_entity_poly.pdbx_seq_one_letter_code
_entity_poly.pdbx_strand_id
1 'polypeptide(L)'
;MSKCSFAVETINYLGHIISAGGVQAEPDKISAIQQWPTPTNLTNLRGFLGLTGYYRRFVPQYATIAAGLTDILRKSTFAWTPEAAHSFEQLKMPWLS
;
A
#
# COMPACT_ATOMS: atom_id res chain seq x y z
N MET A 1 0.73 -31.19 -17.24
CA MET A 1 0.14 -30.26 -18.23
C MET A 1 -0.42 -29.06 -17.48
N SER A 2 0.41 -28.03 -17.38
CA SER A 2 0.21 -26.81 -16.62
C SER A 2 -0.95 -25.98 -17.19
N LYS A 3 -1.94 -25.64 -16.36
CA LYS A 3 -2.78 -24.47 -16.61
C LYS A 3 -2.25 -23.34 -15.73
N CYS A 4 -1.27 -22.61 -16.27
CA CYS A 4 -0.98 -21.26 -15.83
C CYS A 4 -2.25 -20.43 -16.04
N SER A 5 -2.91 -20.06 -14.95
CA SER A 5 -3.96 -19.05 -14.95
C SER A 5 -3.31 -17.72 -14.58
N PHE A 6 -2.86 -16.99 -15.59
CA PHE A 6 -2.62 -15.56 -15.50
C PHE A 6 -3.99 -14.87 -15.31
N ALA A 7 -4.05 -13.82 -14.48
CA ALA A 7 -5.24 -13.10 -14.05
C ALA A 7 -6.13 -13.85 -13.04
N VAL A 8 -5.64 -14.02 -11.81
CA VAL A 8 -6.48 -14.45 -10.69
C VAL A 8 -7.08 -13.21 -10.03
N GLU A 9 -8.36 -12.96 -10.26
CA GLU A 9 -9.16 -11.86 -9.69
C GLU A 9 -9.55 -12.07 -8.22
N THR A 10 -8.99 -13.07 -7.56
CA THR A 10 -9.29 -13.42 -6.17
C THR A 10 -8.05 -14.05 -5.57
N ILE A 11 -7.23 -13.24 -4.89
CA ILE A 11 -6.09 -13.76 -4.14
C ILE A 11 -6.55 -13.96 -2.69
N ASN A 12 -6.78 -15.21 -2.33
CA ASN A 12 -6.86 -15.64 -0.94
C ASN A 12 -5.49 -15.44 -0.29
N TYR A 13 -5.35 -14.41 0.53
CA TYR A 13 -4.21 -14.30 1.42
C TYR A 13 -4.72 -13.87 2.80
N LEU A 14 -4.69 -14.81 3.75
CA LEU A 14 -4.86 -14.58 5.19
C LEU A 14 -6.25 -14.06 5.64
N GLY A 15 -7.34 -14.69 5.19
CA GLY A 15 -8.62 -14.65 5.93
C GLY A 15 -9.59 -13.50 5.66
N HIS A 16 -9.41 -12.76 4.56
CA HIS A 16 -10.38 -11.71 4.16
C HIS A 16 -11.02 -11.98 2.81
N ILE A 17 -12.36 -11.87 2.77
CA ILE A 17 -13.21 -12.09 1.61
C ILE A 17 -13.18 -10.85 0.72
N ILE A 18 -12.79 -11.01 -0.55
CA ILE A 18 -12.94 -10.00 -1.59
C ILE A 18 -14.22 -10.36 -2.37
N SER A 19 -15.23 -9.48 -2.36
CA SER A 19 -16.54 -9.73 -3.00
C SER A 19 -16.63 -9.13 -4.41
N ALA A 20 -17.51 -9.72 -5.22
CA ALA A 20 -17.64 -9.57 -6.68
C ALA A 20 -18.18 -8.21 -7.19
N GLY A 21 -18.50 -7.26 -6.30
CA GLY A 21 -19.05 -5.93 -6.66
C GLY A 21 -18.03 -4.83 -6.90
N GLY A 22 -16.73 -5.14 -6.81
CA GLY A 22 -15.65 -4.16 -6.78
C GLY A 22 -15.20 -3.87 -5.36
N VAL A 23 -13.89 -3.72 -5.17
CA VAL A 23 -13.32 -3.31 -3.89
C VAL A 23 -13.63 -1.82 -3.74
N GLN A 24 -14.77 -1.41 -3.19
CA GLN A 24 -14.91 -0.01 -2.79
C GLN A 24 -14.01 0.20 -1.58
N ALA A 25 -13.01 1.08 -1.72
CA ALA A 25 -12.21 1.50 -0.58
C ALA A 25 -13.14 2.19 0.42
N GLU A 26 -13.29 1.60 1.60
CA GLU A 26 -14.12 2.15 2.67
C GLU A 26 -13.59 3.55 3.04
N PRO A 27 -14.43 4.59 3.03
CA PRO A 27 -13.97 5.98 3.24
C PRO A 27 -13.27 6.18 4.59
N ASP A 28 -13.62 5.39 5.61
CA ASP A 28 -12.95 5.38 6.91
C ASP A 28 -11.50 4.91 6.82
N LYS A 29 -11.20 3.97 5.92
CA LYS A 29 -9.85 3.44 5.70
C LYS A 29 -8.99 4.41 4.89
N ILE A 30 -9.60 5.12 3.93
CA ILE A 30 -8.92 6.21 3.21
C ILE A 30 -8.55 7.33 4.19
N SER A 31 -9.50 7.70 5.06
CA SER A 31 -9.27 8.71 6.10
C SER A 31 -8.15 8.29 7.06
N ALA A 32 -8.09 7.00 7.44
CA ALA A 32 -7.01 6.48 8.27
C ALA A 32 -5.63 6.54 7.57
N ILE A 33 -5.57 6.30 6.25
CA ILE A 33 -4.32 6.46 5.48
C ILE A 33 -3.92 7.94 5.42
N GLN A 34 -4.87 8.85 5.18
CA GLN A 34 -4.64 10.30 5.15
C GLN A 34 -4.15 10.86 6.49
N GLN A 35 -4.68 10.35 7.59
CA GLN A 35 -4.30 10.77 8.94
C GLN A 35 -3.11 9.98 9.50
N TRP A 36 -2.55 9.05 8.72
CA TRP A 36 -1.46 8.23 9.19
C TRP A 36 -0.24 9.09 9.56
N PRO A 37 0.31 8.93 10.78
CA PRO A 37 1.45 9.72 11.23
C PRO A 37 2.72 9.31 10.48
N THR A 38 3.64 10.24 10.29
CA THR A 38 4.93 9.96 9.66
C THR A 38 5.64 8.82 10.40
N PRO A 39 5.98 7.71 9.71
CA PRO A 39 6.69 6.60 10.32
C PRO A 39 8.04 7.07 10.88
N THR A 40 8.32 6.74 12.13
CA THR A 40 9.62 6.99 12.78
C THR A 40 10.44 5.71 12.92
N ASN A 41 9.89 4.56 12.54
CA ASN A 41 10.54 3.27 12.61
C ASN A 41 10.10 2.33 11.46
N LEU A 42 10.86 1.26 11.24
CA LEU A 42 10.58 0.26 10.19
C LEU A 42 9.25 -0.46 10.42
N THR A 43 8.85 -0.67 11.67
CA THR A 43 7.60 -1.37 12.01
C THR A 43 6.38 -0.59 11.54
N ASN A 44 6.33 0.71 11.84
CA ASN A 44 5.25 1.60 11.41
C ASN A 44 5.23 1.74 9.89
N LEU A 45 6.40 1.80 9.26
CA LEU A 45 6.52 1.84 7.80
C LEU A 45 6.00 0.55 7.14
N ARG A 46 6.32 -0.62 7.71
CA ARG A 46 5.77 -1.92 7.26
C ARG A 46 4.26 -1.98 7.45
N GLY A 47 3.74 -1.47 8.57
CA GLY A 47 2.30 -1.38 8.81
C GLY A 47 1.59 -0.52 7.78
N PHE A 48 2.15 0.66 7.48
CA PHE A 48 1.63 1.56 6.45
C PHE A 48 1.66 0.93 5.05
N LEU A 49 2.77 0.30 4.67
CA LEU A 49 2.88 -0.41 3.38
C LEU A 49 1.97 -1.64 3.30
N GLY A 50 1.71 -2.32 4.41
CA GLY A 50 0.73 -3.40 4.47
C GLY A 50 -0.69 -2.90 4.20
N LEU A 51 -1.09 -1.80 4.84
CA LEU A 51 -2.40 -1.20 4.66
C LEU A 51 -2.59 -0.60 3.26
N THR A 52 -1.66 0.25 2.83
CA THR A 52 -1.73 0.86 1.48
C THR A 52 -1.56 -0.18 0.37
N GLY A 53 -0.78 -1.24 0.62
CA GLY A 53 -0.60 -2.36 -0.29
C GLY A 53 -1.87 -3.18 -0.52
N TYR A 54 -2.75 -3.27 0.49
CA TYR A 54 -4.09 -3.84 0.34
C TYR A 54 -4.94 -3.04 -0.66
N TYR A 55 -4.83 -1.70 -0.63
CA TYR A 55 -5.55 -0.80 -1.53
C TYR A 55 -4.80 -0.45 -2.83
N ARG A 56 -3.71 -1.14 -3.15
CA ARG A 56 -2.87 -0.83 -4.34
C ARG A 56 -3.63 -0.76 -5.68
N ARG A 57 -4.79 -1.43 -5.80
CA ARG A 57 -5.64 -1.39 -7.02
C ARG A 57 -6.30 -0.02 -7.24
N PHE A 58 -6.47 0.76 -6.17
CA PHE A 58 -7.04 2.13 -6.20
C PHE A 58 -5.97 3.19 -6.36
N VAL A 59 -4.71 2.81 -6.18
CA VAL A 59 -3.57 3.71 -6.18
C VAL A 59 -2.86 3.66 -7.54
N PRO A 60 -3.02 4.66 -8.42
CA PRO A 60 -2.27 4.72 -9.66
C PRO A 60 -0.76 4.75 -9.36
N GLN A 61 0.00 3.95 -10.11
CA GLN A 61 1.45 3.82 -9.96
C GLN A 61 1.92 3.43 -8.54
N TYR A 62 1.11 2.69 -7.76
CA TYR A 62 1.46 2.25 -6.41
C TYR A 62 2.86 1.67 -6.30
N ALA A 63 3.25 0.77 -7.21
CA ALA A 63 4.56 0.13 -7.16
C ALA A 63 5.72 1.14 -7.26
N THR A 64 5.57 2.18 -8.09
CA THR A 64 6.57 3.25 -8.25
C THR A 64 6.66 4.11 -7.01
N ILE A 65 5.52 4.48 -6.43
CA ILE A 65 5.47 5.32 -5.22
C ILE A 65 5.98 4.53 -4.01
N ALA A 66 5.49 3.31 -3.82
CA ALA A 66 5.91 2.42 -2.75
C ALA A 66 7.39 2.02 -2.85
N ALA A 67 8.01 2.07 -4.05
CA ALA A 67 9.42 1.75 -4.24
C ALA A 67 10.32 2.58 -3.30
N GLY A 68 10.10 3.90 -3.22
CA GLY A 68 10.88 4.80 -2.36
C GLY A 68 10.79 4.43 -0.88
N LEU A 69 9.65 3.91 -0.45
CA LEU A 69 9.44 3.41 0.92
C LEU A 69 10.02 2.00 1.13
N THR A 70 9.91 1.12 0.14
CA THR A 70 10.46 -0.24 0.22
C THR A 70 11.98 -0.25 0.23
N ASP A 71 12.64 0.74 -0.36
CA ASP A 71 14.10 0.88 -0.29
C ASP A 71 14.58 1.22 1.13
N ILE A 72 13.79 1.94 1.94
CA ILE A 72 14.08 2.09 3.37
C ILE A 72 13.99 0.74 4.09
N LEU A 73 13.01 -0.10 3.74
CA LEU A 73 12.85 -1.41 4.35
C LEU A 73 13.99 -2.39 4.04
N ARG A 74 14.67 -2.20 2.91
CA ARG A 74 15.83 -3.02 2.50
C ARG A 74 17.11 -2.62 3.24
N LYS A 75 17.20 -1.37 3.69
CA LYS A 75 18.36 -0.88 4.45
C LYS A 75 18.27 -1.35 5.90
N SER A 76 19.41 -1.72 6.48
CA SER A 76 19.50 -2.11 7.90
C SER A 76 19.24 -0.93 8.84
N THR A 77 19.43 0.29 8.36
CA THR A 77 19.24 1.53 9.12
C THR A 77 18.02 2.27 8.61
N PHE A 78 17.08 2.55 9.50
CA PHE A 78 15.94 3.42 9.19
C PHE A 78 16.43 4.84 8.96
N ALA A 79 16.37 5.29 7.71
CA ALA A 79 16.66 6.67 7.33
C ALA A 79 15.45 7.23 6.60
N TRP A 80 14.80 8.23 7.20
CA TRP A 80 13.70 8.94 6.57
C TRP A 80 14.27 9.96 5.59
N THR A 81 14.24 9.64 4.29
CA THR A 81 14.80 10.51 3.25
C THR A 81 13.73 11.42 2.63
N PRO A 82 14.11 12.51 1.95
CA PRO A 82 13.16 13.36 1.22
C PRO A 82 12.32 12.58 0.20
N GLU A 83 12.91 11.59 -0.47
CA GLU A 83 12.21 10.74 -1.46
C GLU A 83 11.15 9.87 -0.79
N ALA A 84 11.45 9.38 0.42
CA ALA A 84 10.50 8.63 1.22
C ALA A 84 9.35 9.50 1.72
N ALA A 85 9.64 10.73 2.16
CA ALA A 85 8.61 11.69 2.53
C ALA A 85 7.70 12.01 1.33
N HIS A 86 8.27 12.21 0.14
CA HIS A 86 7.49 12.43 -1.08
C HIS A 86 6.60 11.23 -1.41
N SER A 87 7.16 10.01 -1.34
CA SER A 87 6.43 8.77 -1.57
C SER A 87 5.30 8.56 -0.55
N PHE A 88 5.54 8.92 0.72
CA PHE A 88 4.57 8.83 1.79
C PHE A 88 3.41 9.81 1.58
N GLU A 89 3.69 11.07 1.26
CA GLU A 89 2.66 12.08 0.98
C GLU A 89 1.86 11.73 -0.27
N GLN A 90 2.51 11.25 -1.33
CA GLN A 90 1.81 10.72 -2.49
C GLN A 90 0.87 9.59 -2.10
N LEU A 91 1.30 8.67 -1.21
CA LEU A 91 0.46 7.58 -0.77
C LEU A 91 -0.76 8.00 0.08
N LYS A 92 -0.72 9.20 0.64
CA LYS A 92 -1.79 9.79 1.45
C LYS A 92 -2.79 10.60 0.63
N MET A 93 -2.47 10.93 -0.62
CA MET A 93 -3.39 11.67 -1.48
C MET A 93 -4.68 10.87 -1.68
N PRO A 94 -5.86 11.52 -1.66
CA PRO A 94 -7.11 10.88 -2.04
C PRO A 94 -7.02 10.40 -3.49
N TRP A 95 -7.07 9.09 -3.69
CA TRP A 95 -7.05 8.44 -5.00
C TRP A 95 -8.42 8.41 -5.68
N LEU A 96 -9.46 8.77 -4.94
CA LEU A 96 -10.83 8.91 -5.42
C LEU A 96 -11.01 10.35 -5.91
N SER A 97 -11.12 10.50 -7.23
CA SER A 97 -11.68 11.69 -7.87
C SER A 97 -13.15 11.51 -8.17
#